data_AF-A0A0R2A3N1-F1
#
_entry.id   AF-A0A0R2A3N1-F1
#
_cell.length_a   1.000
_cell.length_b   1.000
_cell.length_c   1.000
_cell.angle_alpha   90.00
_cell.angle_beta   90.00
_cell.angle_gamma   90.00
#
_symmetry.space_group_name_H-M   'P 1'
#
loop_
_entity.id
_entity.type
_entity.pdbx_description
1 polymer ?
#
loop_
_entity_poly.entity_id
_entity_poly.type
_entity_poly.pdbx_seq_one_letter_code
_entity_poly.pdbx_strand_id
1 'polypeptide(L)'
;MTQKQTDSRQPKSAPILVQMGIFAAVLFVSSLISPLFPASFPVPTPVIGLILLYLLLTCHIVKLEWVDNFGSFLISMIGFLFVPSGISLATSLDTMAKSGIQIIIVIIISTVLMLVITAYTARFLILLHNKLQSSRSAHQSTTFKHHSPFKKEVSNND
;
A
#
# COMPACT_ATOMS: atom_id res chain seq x y z
N MET A 1 26.35 -33.72 10.81
CA MET A 1 25.84 -32.47 11.42
C MET A 1 24.71 -31.97 10.53
N THR A 2 23.49 -32.13 11.01
CA THR A 2 22.23 -31.95 10.28
C THR A 2 21.95 -30.46 10.07
N GLN A 3 21.84 -30.01 8.81
CA GLN A 3 21.35 -28.68 8.48
C GLN A 3 19.86 -28.62 8.80
N LYS A 4 19.54 -27.81 9.81
CA LYS A 4 18.22 -27.57 10.36
C LYS A 4 17.40 -26.76 9.35
N GLN A 5 16.30 -27.36 8.88
CA GLN A 5 15.27 -26.72 8.07
C GLN A 5 14.86 -25.37 8.68
N THR A 6 14.93 -24.32 7.87
CA THR A 6 14.21 -23.07 8.10
C THR A 6 12.72 -23.37 7.97
N ASP A 7 12.08 -23.62 9.12
CA ASP A 7 10.62 -23.60 9.30
C ASP A 7 10.11 -22.19 8.98
N SER A 8 9.95 -21.92 7.68
CA SER A 8 9.10 -20.84 7.20
C SER A 8 7.68 -21.37 7.30
N ARG A 9 6.99 -21.02 8.39
CA ARG A 9 5.54 -21.22 8.50
C ARG A 9 4.86 -20.37 7.42
N GLN A 10 4.81 -20.91 6.20
CA GLN A 10 3.96 -20.47 5.11
C GLN A 10 2.54 -20.48 5.66
N PRO A 11 1.95 -19.33 5.99
CA PRO A 11 0.62 -19.34 6.53
C PRO A 11 -0.33 -19.70 5.38
N LYS A 12 -1.40 -20.42 5.75
CA LYS A 12 -2.24 -21.19 4.82
C LYS A 12 -2.82 -20.28 3.75
N SER A 13 -2.19 -20.27 2.58
CA SER A 13 -2.65 -19.53 1.40
C SER A 13 -4.02 -20.07 1.00
N ALA A 14 -4.98 -19.16 0.80
CA ALA A 14 -6.28 -19.51 0.28
C ALA A 14 -6.15 -20.17 -1.10
N PRO A 15 -7.03 -21.10 -1.47
CA PRO A 15 -7.11 -21.54 -2.86
C PRO A 15 -7.40 -20.32 -3.76
N ILE A 16 -6.78 -20.28 -4.95
CA ILE A 16 -6.86 -19.16 -5.90
C ILE A 16 -8.31 -18.74 -6.19
N LEU A 17 -9.24 -19.71 -6.22
CA LEU A 17 -10.66 -19.46 -6.41
C LEU A 17 -11.27 -18.56 -5.32
N VAL A 18 -10.84 -18.71 -4.07
CA VAL A 18 -11.27 -17.86 -2.97
C VAL A 18 -10.65 -16.47 -3.08
N GLN A 19 -9.39 -16.37 -3.52
CA GLN A 19 -8.76 -15.07 -3.77
C GLN A 19 -9.53 -14.28 -4.82
N MET A 20 -9.85 -14.92 -5.95
CA MET A 20 -10.72 -14.33 -6.98
C MET A 20 -12.09 -13.96 -6.43
N GLY A 21 -12.69 -14.83 -5.60
CA GLY A 21 -13.94 -14.56 -4.90
C GLY A 21 -13.89 -13.32 -4.01
N ILE A 22 -12.78 -13.08 -3.31
CA ILE A 22 -12.58 -11.88 -2.47
C ILE A 22 -12.55 -10.62 -3.34
N PHE A 23 -11.74 -10.59 -4.41
CA PHE A 23 -11.69 -9.45 -5.32
C PHE A 23 -13.06 -9.20 -5.99
N ALA A 24 -13.73 -10.26 -6.43
CA ALA A 24 -15.06 -10.16 -7.03
C ALA A 24 -16.11 -9.64 -6.04
N ALA A 25 -16.13 -10.16 -4.80
CA ALA A 25 -17.05 -9.69 -3.76
C ALA A 25 -16.81 -8.23 -3.40
N VAL A 26 -15.55 -7.82 -3.21
CA VAL A 26 -15.19 -6.43 -2.92
C VAL A 26 -15.61 -5.50 -4.06
N LEU A 27 -15.31 -5.87 -5.31
CA LEU A 27 -15.71 -5.08 -6.48
C LEU A 27 -17.23 -5.05 -6.66
N PHE A 28 -17.93 -6.15 -6.38
CA PHE A 28 -19.39 -6.23 -6.43
C PHE A 28 -20.01 -5.29 -5.41
N VAL A 29 -19.57 -5.35 -4.15
CA VAL A 29 -20.02 -4.43 -3.08
C VAL A 29 -19.69 -2.98 -3.46
N SER A 30 -18.50 -2.72 -4.00
CA SER A 30 -18.10 -1.39 -4.46
C SER A 30 -18.95 -0.88 -5.61
N SER A 31 -19.40 -1.78 -6.50
CA SER A 31 -20.29 -1.45 -7.62
C SER A 31 -21.68 -1.05 -7.13
N LEU A 32 -22.18 -1.68 -6.05
CA LEU A 32 -23.42 -1.28 -5.40
C LEU A 32 -23.32 0.08 -4.69
N ILE A 33 -22.12 0.42 -4.19
CA ILE A 33 -21.86 1.68 -3.50
C ILE A 33 -21.58 2.82 -4.48
N SER A 34 -20.95 2.54 -5.62
CA SER A 34 -20.62 3.54 -6.65
C SER A 34 -21.78 4.48 -7.03
N PRO A 35 -23.02 4.00 -7.28
CA PRO A 35 -24.15 4.87 -7.63
C PRO A 35 -24.68 5.72 -6.44
N LEU A 36 -24.26 5.45 -5.21
CA LEU A 36 -24.62 6.29 -4.06
C LEU A 36 -23.78 7.57 -4.00
N PHE A 37 -22.68 7.66 -4.75
CA PHE A 37 -21.89 8.89 -4.84
C PHE A 37 -22.61 9.95 -5.68
N PRO A 38 -22.46 11.24 -5.35
CA PRO A 38 -23.03 12.33 -6.12
C PRO A 38 -22.60 12.25 -7.60
N ALA A 39 -23.54 12.49 -8.52
CA ALA A 39 -23.26 12.50 -9.96
C ALA A 39 -22.19 13.53 -10.38
N SER A 40 -21.92 14.54 -9.52
CA SER A 40 -20.86 15.53 -9.72
C SER A 40 -19.45 14.98 -9.48
N PHE A 41 -19.29 13.86 -8.79
CA PHE A 41 -17.99 13.24 -8.52
C PHE A 41 -18.06 11.71 -8.64
N PRO A 42 -18.06 11.17 -9.88
CA PRO A 42 -18.09 9.74 -10.11
C PRO A 42 -16.75 9.12 -9.71
N VAL A 43 -16.75 8.37 -8.60
CA VAL A 43 -15.57 7.63 -8.16
C VAL A 43 -15.54 6.28 -8.89
N PRO A 44 -14.42 5.90 -9.54
CA PRO A 44 -14.31 4.59 -10.18
C PRO A 44 -14.50 3.45 -9.17
N THR A 45 -15.28 2.44 -9.55
CA THR A 45 -15.54 1.25 -8.73
C THR A 45 -14.27 0.60 -8.15
N PRO A 46 -13.15 0.44 -8.90
CA PRO A 46 -11.93 -0.15 -8.34
C PRO A 46 -11.29 0.68 -7.23
N VAL A 47 -11.43 2.00 -7.24
CA VAL A 47 -10.88 2.88 -6.19
C VAL A 47 -11.67 2.70 -4.89
N ILE A 48 -12.99 2.59 -4.98
CA ILE A 48 -13.85 2.25 -3.84
C ILE A 48 -13.49 0.86 -3.30
N GLY A 49 -13.26 -0.10 -4.20
CA GLY A 49 -12.81 -1.45 -3.84
C GLY A 49 -11.47 -1.49 -3.14
N LEU A 50 -10.50 -0.65 -3.55
CA LEU A 50 -9.21 -0.52 -2.89
C LEU A 50 -9.37 -0.08 -1.43
N ILE A 51 -10.20 0.94 -1.19
CA ILE A 51 -10.46 1.47 0.16
C ILE A 51 -11.18 0.42 1.02
N LEU A 52 -12.17 -0.28 0.45
CA LEU A 52 -12.92 -1.32 1.15
C LEU A 52 -12.04 -2.53 1.49
N LEU A 53 -11.21 -2.99 0.55
CA LEU A 53 -10.26 -4.08 0.79
C LEU A 53 -9.22 -3.69 1.84
N TYR A 54 -8.69 -2.47 1.78
CA TYR A 54 -7.76 -1.93 2.78
C TYR A 54 -8.37 -1.93 4.19
N LEU A 55 -9.64 -1.55 4.32
CA LEU A 55 -10.35 -1.55 5.59
C LEU A 55 -10.60 -2.98 6.10
N LEU A 56 -10.98 -3.91 5.22
CA LEU A 56 -11.10 -5.35 5.54
C LEU A 56 -9.76 -5.97 6.00
N LEU A 57 -8.64 -5.51 5.43
CA LEU A 57 -7.30 -5.93 5.82
C LEU A 57 -6.90 -5.37 7.19
N THR A 58 -7.17 -4.08 7.42
CA THR A 58 -6.84 -3.39 8.67
C THR A 58 -7.68 -3.91 9.84
N CYS A 59 -8.96 -4.24 9.59
CA CYS A 59 -9.82 -4.90 10.56
C CYS A 59 -9.52 -6.40 10.71
N HIS A 60 -8.52 -6.94 9.99
CA HIS A 60 -8.03 -8.31 10.09
C HIS A 60 -9.08 -9.41 9.76
N ILE A 61 -10.16 -9.05 9.06
CA ILE A 61 -11.16 -10.00 8.54
C ILE A 61 -10.56 -10.79 7.37
N VAL A 62 -9.83 -10.09 6.49
CA VAL A 62 -9.11 -10.68 5.37
C VAL A 62 -7.61 -10.58 5.64
N LYS A 63 -6.92 -11.72 5.58
CA LYS A 63 -5.45 -11.76 5.67
C LYS A 63 -4.84 -11.36 4.34
N LEU A 64 -3.75 -10.60 4.36
CA LEU A 64 -3.00 -10.18 3.17
C LEU A 64 -2.67 -11.36 2.25
N GLU A 65 -2.32 -12.50 2.84
CA GLU A 65 -1.98 -13.76 2.17
C GLU A 65 -3.10 -14.32 1.28
N TRP A 66 -4.35 -13.95 1.57
CA TRP A 66 -5.53 -14.40 0.82
C TRP A 66 -5.76 -13.58 -0.45
N VAL A 67 -5.02 -12.49 -0.65
CA VAL A 67 -5.16 -11.62 -1.83
C VAL A 67 -3.83 -11.37 -2.55
N ASP A 68 -2.69 -11.60 -1.88
CA ASP A 68 -1.36 -11.28 -2.39
C ASP A 68 -0.99 -12.05 -3.68
N ASN A 69 -1.21 -13.37 -3.73
CA ASN A 69 -0.86 -14.19 -4.90
C ASN A 69 -1.65 -13.76 -6.16
N PHE A 70 -2.97 -13.63 -6.05
CA PHE A 70 -3.81 -13.20 -7.18
C PHE A 70 -3.57 -11.73 -7.56
N GLY A 71 -3.36 -10.83 -6.57
CA GLY A 71 -2.96 -9.45 -6.83
C GLY A 71 -1.64 -9.35 -7.60
N SER A 72 -0.65 -10.14 -7.20
CA SER A 72 0.65 -10.28 -7.88
C SER A 72 0.53 -10.86 -9.30
N PHE A 73 -0.42 -11.77 -9.51
CA PHE A 73 -0.74 -12.26 -10.84
C PHE A 73 -1.39 -11.18 -11.72
N LEU A 74 -2.35 -10.42 -11.19
CA LEU A 74 -3.01 -9.32 -11.90
C LEU A 74 -2.03 -8.20 -12.29
N ILE A 75 -1.15 -7.78 -11.39
CA ILE A 75 -0.11 -6.77 -11.70
C ILE A 75 0.82 -7.26 -12.81
N SER A 76 1.18 -8.55 -12.82
CA SER A 76 1.99 -9.15 -13.89
C SER A 76 1.28 -9.09 -15.26
N MET A 77 -0.06 -9.20 -15.27
CA MET A 77 -0.87 -9.09 -16.49
C MET A 77 -1.09 -7.64 -16.96
N ILE A 78 -0.78 -6.60 -16.18
CA ILE A 78 -1.04 -5.21 -16.57
C ILE A 78 -0.33 -4.85 -17.88
N GLY A 79 0.93 -5.25 -18.06
CA GLY A 79 1.68 -5.03 -19.30
C GLY A 79 1.01 -5.71 -20.50
N PHE A 80 0.50 -6.94 -20.30
CA PHE A 80 -0.25 -7.67 -21.33
C PHE A 80 -1.58 -7.00 -21.67
N LEU A 81 -2.32 -6.46 -20.68
CA LEU A 81 -3.56 -5.72 -20.88
C LEU A 81 -3.36 -4.38 -21.61
N PHE A 82 -2.16 -3.80 -21.52
CA PHE A 82 -1.82 -2.58 -22.26
C PHE A 82 -1.59 -2.82 -23.75
N VAL A 83 -1.20 -4.02 -24.19
CA VAL A 83 -0.99 -4.34 -25.61
C VAL A 83 -2.26 -4.12 -26.44
N PRO A 84 -3.41 -4.76 -26.16
CA PRO A 84 -4.64 -4.56 -26.93
C PRO A 84 -5.17 -3.12 -26.82
N SER A 85 -5.07 -2.50 -25.64
CA SER A 85 -5.47 -1.11 -25.43
C SER A 85 -4.62 -0.14 -26.26
N GLY A 86 -3.31 -0.37 -26.34
CA GLY A 86 -2.36 0.40 -27.14
C GLY A 86 -2.57 0.24 -28.64
N ILE A 87 -2.88 -0.98 -29.12
CA ILE A 87 -3.22 -1.22 -30.53
C ILE A 87 -4.46 -0.42 -30.94
N SER A 88 -5.45 -0.30 -30.06
CA SER A 88 -6.63 0.54 -30.31
C SER A 88 -6.30 2.04 -30.42
N LEU A 89 -5.26 2.51 -29.74
CA LEU A 89 -4.78 3.89 -29.89
C LEU A 89 -3.94 4.05 -31.17
N ALA A 90 -3.23 2.99 -31.57
CA ALA A 90 -2.39 2.97 -32.76
C ALA A 90 -3.18 3.24 -34.07
N THR A 91 -4.46 2.86 -34.11
CA THR A 91 -5.34 3.14 -35.27
C THR A 91 -5.73 4.62 -35.39
N SER A 92 -5.61 5.39 -34.30
CA SER A 92 -5.94 6.83 -34.24
C SER A 92 -4.69 7.73 -34.14
N LEU A 93 -3.53 7.22 -34.54
CA LEU A 93 -2.24 7.93 -34.40
C LEU A 93 -2.17 9.25 -35.16
N ASP A 94 -2.86 9.40 -36.30
CA ASP A 94 -2.83 10.66 -37.06
C ASP A 94 -3.41 11.84 -36.26
N THR A 95 -4.50 11.60 -35.54
CA THR A 95 -5.14 12.62 -34.69
C THR A 95 -4.32 12.86 -33.41
N MET A 96 -3.73 11.81 -32.85
CA MET A 96 -2.82 11.91 -31.71
C MET A 96 -1.53 12.66 -32.06
N ALA A 97 -0.95 12.46 -33.25
CA ALA A 97 0.30 13.09 -33.67
C ALA A 97 0.18 14.62 -33.73
N LYS A 98 -0.98 15.15 -34.17
CA LYS A 98 -1.25 16.60 -34.22
C LYS A 98 -1.22 17.26 -32.82
N SER A 99 -1.61 16.53 -31.79
CA SER A 99 -1.60 17.01 -30.39
C SER A 99 -0.54 16.32 -29.53
N GLY A 100 0.33 15.50 -30.14
CA GLY A 100 1.20 14.55 -29.43
C GLY A 100 2.18 15.23 -28.52
N ILE A 101 2.71 16.38 -28.96
CA ILE A 101 3.62 17.19 -28.16
C ILE A 101 2.94 17.74 -26.90
N GLN A 102 1.67 18.17 -27.01
CA GLN A 102 0.91 18.71 -25.90
C GLN A 102 0.59 17.61 -24.87
N ILE A 103 0.30 16.40 -25.33
CA ILE A 103 0.05 15.23 -24.48
C ILE A 103 1.31 14.86 -23.69
N ILE A 104 2.48 14.79 -24.35
CA ILE A 104 3.75 14.47 -23.68
C ILE A 104 4.06 15.50 -22.59
N ILE A 105 3.91 16.81 -22.90
CA ILE A 105 4.13 17.88 -21.94
C ILE A 105 3.19 17.74 -20.73
N VAL A 106 1.88 17.50 -20.97
CA VAL A 106 0.89 17.31 -19.90
C VAL A 106 1.21 16.08 -19.05
N ILE A 107 1.62 14.97 -19.65
CA ILE A 107 1.99 13.74 -18.92
C ILE A 107 3.20 14.01 -18.01
N ILE A 108 4.26 14.64 -18.52
CA ILE A 108 5.46 14.92 -17.74
C ILE A 108 5.12 15.86 -16.57
N ILE A 109 4.42 16.97 -16.84
CA ILE A 109 4.05 17.94 -15.81
C ILE A 109 3.14 17.28 -14.77
N SER A 110 2.11 16.54 -15.19
CA SER A 110 1.18 15.86 -14.27
C SER A 110 1.88 14.80 -13.44
N THR A 111 2.85 14.08 -14.00
CA THR A 111 3.60 13.04 -13.27
C THR A 111 4.48 13.68 -12.21
N VAL A 112 5.23 14.72 -12.56
CA VAL A 112 6.08 15.45 -11.60
C VAL A 112 5.22 16.04 -10.50
N LEU A 113 4.11 16.70 -10.85
CA LEU A 113 3.19 17.30 -9.89
C LEU A 113 2.58 16.25 -8.95
N MET A 114 2.13 15.10 -9.48
CA MET A 114 1.59 13.99 -8.69
C MET A 114 2.65 13.42 -7.73
N LEU A 115 3.89 13.25 -8.17
CA LEU A 115 5.00 12.79 -7.31
C LEU A 115 5.31 13.81 -6.20
N VAL A 116 5.33 15.10 -6.52
CA VAL A 116 5.55 16.18 -5.52
C VAL A 116 4.46 16.16 -4.47
N ILE A 117 3.18 16.13 -4.87
CA ILE A 117 2.04 16.08 -3.94
C ILE A 117 2.10 14.82 -3.07
N THR A 118 2.43 13.66 -3.65
CA THR A 118 2.55 12.40 -2.92
C THR A 118 3.68 12.46 -1.89
N ALA A 119 4.85 13.00 -2.27
CA ALA A 119 5.97 13.17 -1.36
C ALA A 119 5.67 14.13 -0.21
N TYR A 120 5.01 15.27 -0.48
CA TYR A 120 4.58 16.20 0.58
C TYR A 120 3.54 15.56 1.50
N THR A 121 2.57 14.82 0.96
CA THR A 121 1.55 14.10 1.74
C THR A 121 2.20 13.08 2.66
N ALA A 122 3.14 12.27 2.15
CA ALA A 122 3.88 11.30 2.95
C ALA A 122 4.70 11.98 4.06
N ARG A 123 5.41 13.07 3.74
CA ARG A 123 6.16 13.85 4.74
C ARG A 123 5.25 14.43 5.81
N PHE A 124 4.11 14.99 5.42
CA PHE A 124 3.13 15.52 6.36
C PHE A 124 2.60 14.43 7.31
N LEU A 125 2.28 13.24 6.77
CA LEU A 125 1.83 12.10 7.57
C LEU A 125 2.89 11.64 8.59
N ILE A 126 4.16 11.59 8.18
CA ILE A 126 5.28 11.22 9.06
C ILE A 126 5.49 12.28 10.16
N LEU A 127 5.44 13.56 9.82
CA LEU A 127 5.56 14.66 10.79
C LEU A 127 4.40 14.65 11.80
N LEU A 128 3.18 14.43 11.32
CA LEU A 128 2.00 14.29 12.19
C LEU A 128 2.18 13.11 13.14
N HIS A 129 2.64 11.96 12.64
CA HIS A 129 2.89 10.78 13.46
C HIS A 129 3.96 11.03 14.53
N ASN A 130 5.07 11.69 14.19
CA ASN A 130 6.13 12.02 15.16
C ASN A 130 5.64 12.96 16.27
N LYS A 131 4.73 13.90 15.96
CA LYS A 131 4.14 14.81 16.95
C LYS A 131 3.25 14.06 17.97
N LEU A 132 2.59 12.99 17.54
CA LEU A 132 1.80 12.09 18.39
C LEU A 132 2.68 11.14 19.22
N GLN A 133 3.80 10.67 18.68
CA GLN A 133 4.72 9.78 19.42
C GLN A 133 5.57 10.50 20.47
N SER A 134 5.89 11.79 20.27
CA SER A 134 6.66 12.59 21.23
C SER A 134 6.00 12.69 22.62
N SER A 135 4.66 12.59 22.70
CA SER A 135 3.94 12.55 23.98
C SER A 135 3.98 11.20 24.70
N ARG A 136 4.31 10.09 24.00
CA ARG A 136 4.57 8.80 24.66
C ARG A 136 5.99 8.71 25.23
N SER A 137 6.96 9.36 24.59
CA SER A 137 8.37 9.36 25.05
C SER A 137 8.58 10.14 26.36
N ALA A 138 7.80 11.18 26.64
CA ALA A 138 7.89 11.96 27.89
C ALA A 138 7.44 11.19 29.14
N HIS A 139 6.66 10.11 29.00
CA HIS A 139 6.20 9.30 30.14
C HIS A 139 7.12 8.11 30.46
N GLN A 140 8.08 7.79 29.58
CA GLN A 140 9.04 6.69 29.81
C GLN A 140 10.36 7.15 30.46
N SER A 141 10.69 8.44 30.39
CA SER A 141 11.95 8.99 30.91
C SER A 141 12.00 9.13 32.44
N THR A 142 10.87 9.12 33.15
CA THR A 142 10.81 9.29 34.62
C THR A 142 10.91 7.99 35.41
N THR A 143 10.81 6.82 34.76
CA THR A 143 10.83 5.51 35.44
C THR A 143 12.20 4.83 35.41
N PHE A 144 13.22 5.41 34.77
CA PHE A 144 14.54 4.79 34.60
C PHE A 144 15.70 5.48 35.38
N LYS A 145 15.40 6.23 36.45
CA LYS A 145 16.43 6.88 37.27
C LYS A 145 16.43 6.48 38.75
N HIS A 146 15.95 5.29 39.07
CA HIS A 146 16.11 4.74 40.42
C HIS A 146 16.67 3.31 40.35
N HIS A 147 17.78 3.13 41.06
CA HIS A 147 18.42 1.86 41.43
C HIS A 147 19.56 1.35 40.53
N SER A 148 20.77 1.84 40.80
CA SER A 148 21.91 0.92 40.96
C SER A 148 22.89 1.48 42.01
N PRO A 149 22.81 1.03 43.27
CA PRO A 149 23.96 1.06 44.17
C PRO A 149 24.91 -0.09 43.80
N PHE A 150 26.15 0.03 44.26
CA PHE A 150 27.16 -1.03 44.32
C PHE A 150 28.11 -1.21 43.12
N LYS A 151 29.11 -0.32 43.04
CA LYS A 151 30.47 -0.70 42.63
C LYS A 151 31.47 -0.12 43.63
N LYS A 152 31.64 -0.83 44.75
CA LYS A 152 32.81 -0.74 45.62
C LYS A 152 33.19 -2.18 45.97
N GLU A 153 34.25 -2.65 45.34
CA GLU A 153 35.17 -3.72 45.77
C GLU A 153 35.82 -4.28 44.51
N VAL A 154 36.97 -3.73 44.16
CA VAL A 154 38.23 -4.48 44.06
C VAL A 154 39.31 -3.41 44.26
N SER A 155 39.54 -3.13 45.55
CA SER A 155 40.75 -2.51 46.04
C SER A 155 41.55 -3.64 46.68
N ASN A 156 42.85 -3.66 46.38
CA ASN A 156 43.92 -4.22 47.21
C ASN A 156 44.41 -5.66 46.92
N ASN A 157 45.73 -5.73 46.71
CA ASN A 157 46.72 -6.80 47.00
C ASN A 157 46.44 -8.24 46.50
N ASP A 158 47.38 -8.98 45.90
CA ASP A 158 48.85 -8.97 45.92
C ASP A 158 49.43 -9.28 44.51
#